data_AF-A0A554JLE7-F1
#
_entry.id   AF-A0A554JLE7-F1
#
_cell.length_a   1.000
_cell.length_b   1.000
_cell.length_c   1.000
_cell.angle_alpha   90.00
_cell.angle_beta   90.00
_cell.angle_gamma   90.00
#
_symmetry.space_group_name_H-M   'P 1'
#
loop_
_entity.id
_entity.type
_entity.pdbx_description
1 polymer ?
#
loop_
_entity_poly.entity_id
_entity_poly.type
_entity_poly.pdbx_seq_one_letter_code
_entity_poly.pdbx_strand_id
1 'polypeptide(L)'
;MDNTVGSLGRALTSQQKALIIGTLLGDGSFEFVTSGKNVRLQILHSGKQEEYVRWKYRILQSLVRTEPKLTSIFDERYGRSYTRMRFRTLCHNEFVQLRKIFYRGSRKIVPKEIDTLLIDPLSLAVWYMDDGKWRPDCRGIYLDTICFSIGEQKLLISCLQNNFGVGECKLHWNGEGYHIYIPYPASMRFRAIILPHVIPSMIYKLPPITPERLSRRKFRQDRVESQSYNTPVSRQQSVSIKEVGMKI
;
A
#
# COMPACT_ATOMS: atom_id res chain seq x y z
N MET A 1 22.24 7.79 -34.77
CA MET A 1 20.85 8.25 -34.65
C MET A 1 19.99 7.02 -34.77
N ASP A 2 19.50 6.49 -33.66
CA ASP A 2 18.79 5.21 -33.63
C ASP A 2 17.32 5.46 -33.31
N ASN A 3 16.46 5.08 -34.26
CA ASN A 3 15.09 5.54 -34.33
C ASN A 3 14.20 4.85 -33.30
N THR A 4 13.46 5.68 -32.58
CA THR A 4 12.60 5.30 -31.45
C THR A 4 11.28 4.71 -31.94
N VAL A 5 11.28 3.42 -32.28
CA VAL A 5 10.05 2.60 -32.32
C VAL A 5 9.91 1.93 -30.96
N GLY A 6 9.46 2.71 -29.96
CA GLY A 6 9.24 2.21 -28.61
C GLY A 6 8.17 1.13 -28.61
N SER A 7 8.55 -0.12 -28.37
CA SER A 7 7.77 -1.32 -27.98
C SER A 7 6.28 -1.45 -28.37
N LEU A 8 5.80 -0.78 -29.42
CA LEU A 8 4.38 -0.68 -29.79
C LEU A 8 3.80 -2.01 -30.32
N GLY A 9 4.63 -3.03 -30.54
CA GLY A 9 4.25 -4.25 -31.25
C GLY A 9 4.20 -5.55 -30.43
N ARG A 10 4.62 -5.59 -29.16
CA ARG A 10 4.65 -6.85 -28.38
C ARG A 10 3.65 -6.82 -27.25
N ALA A 11 2.72 -7.79 -27.25
CA ALA A 11 1.75 -7.95 -26.17
C ALA A 11 2.45 -8.16 -24.82
N LEU A 12 1.86 -7.62 -23.75
CA LEU A 12 2.30 -7.85 -22.38
C LEU A 12 2.17 -9.33 -22.05
N THR A 13 3.18 -9.88 -21.37
CA THR A 13 3.10 -11.24 -20.84
C THR A 13 2.08 -11.32 -19.69
N SER A 14 1.56 -12.51 -19.39
CA SER A 14 0.62 -12.70 -18.27
C SER A 14 1.18 -12.20 -16.93
N GLN A 15 2.47 -12.45 -16.66
CA GLN A 15 3.14 -11.96 -15.45
C GLN A 15 3.20 -10.43 -15.38
N GLN A 16 3.51 -9.77 -16.50
CA GLN A 16 3.51 -8.31 -16.57
C GLN A 16 2.10 -7.75 -16.35
N LYS A 17 1.08 -8.33 -17.00
CA LYS A 17 -0.32 -7.94 -16.80
C LYS A 17 -0.74 -8.05 -15.35
N ALA A 18 -0.46 -9.18 -14.70
CA ALA A 18 -0.79 -9.40 -13.30
C ALA A 18 -0.13 -8.35 -12.39
N LEU A 19 1.18 -8.12 -12.57
CA LEU A 19 1.90 -7.09 -11.82
C LEU A 19 1.30 -5.70 -12.03
N ILE A 20 0.92 -5.36 -13.26
CA ILE A 20 0.34 -4.05 -13.59
C ILE A 20 -1.04 -3.90 -12.94
N ILE A 21 -1.92 -4.91 -13.01
CA ILE A 21 -3.24 -4.84 -12.38
C ILE A 21 -3.12 -4.62 -10.87
N GLY A 22 -2.28 -5.41 -10.18
CA GLY A 22 -2.04 -5.20 -8.75
C GLY A 22 -1.48 -3.82 -8.42
N THR A 23 -0.54 -3.35 -9.25
CA THR A 23 0.08 -2.02 -9.12
C THR A 23 -0.93 -0.88 -9.34
N LEU A 24 -1.91 -1.05 -10.23
CA LEU A 24 -2.93 -0.03 -10.50
C LEU A 24 -3.93 0.13 -9.35
N LEU A 25 -4.26 -0.98 -8.68
CA LEU A 25 -5.03 -0.95 -7.43
C LEU A 25 -4.21 -0.38 -6.27
N GLY A 26 -2.88 -0.50 -6.34
CA GLY A 26 -1.91 -0.01 -5.37
C GLY A 26 -1.29 1.37 -5.68
N ASP A 27 0.04 1.44 -5.51
CA ASP A 27 0.85 2.67 -5.52
C ASP A 27 1.21 3.20 -6.92
N GLY A 28 1.06 2.39 -7.97
CA GLY A 28 1.51 2.79 -9.31
C GLY A 28 0.53 3.69 -10.03
N SER A 29 1.02 4.50 -10.97
CA SER A 29 0.16 5.43 -11.71
C SER A 29 0.46 5.47 -13.19
N PHE A 30 -0.58 5.67 -13.99
CA PHE A 30 -0.44 5.96 -15.41
C PHE A 30 -0.26 7.46 -15.65
N GLU A 31 0.74 7.80 -16.45
CA GLU A 31 1.05 9.16 -16.89
C GLU A 31 0.82 9.30 -18.40
N PHE A 32 0.22 10.41 -18.82
CA PHE A 32 0.22 10.81 -20.22
C PHE A 32 1.56 11.45 -20.58
N VAL A 33 2.13 11.06 -21.72
CA VAL A 33 3.41 11.61 -22.22
C VAL A 33 3.18 12.73 -23.24
N THR A 34 2.19 12.57 -24.12
CA THR A 34 1.90 13.56 -25.18
C THR A 34 0.39 13.67 -25.36
N SER A 35 -0.17 14.85 -25.10
CA SER A 35 -1.55 15.26 -25.42
C SER A 35 -2.63 14.18 -25.23
N GLY A 36 -2.56 13.40 -24.16
CA GLY A 36 -3.54 12.37 -23.81
C GLY A 36 -3.52 11.08 -24.66
N LYS A 37 -2.62 10.92 -25.63
CA LYS A 37 -2.63 9.76 -26.56
C LYS A 37 -1.75 8.60 -26.08
N ASN A 38 -0.58 8.93 -25.54
CA ASN A 38 0.41 7.93 -25.14
C ASN A 38 0.46 7.82 -23.62
N VAL A 39 0.29 6.59 -23.10
CA VAL A 39 0.29 6.28 -21.67
C VAL A 39 1.49 5.43 -21.32
N ARG A 40 2.16 5.78 -20.22
CA ARG A 40 3.21 4.96 -19.58
C ARG A 40 2.89 4.71 -18.12
N LEU A 41 3.44 3.63 -17.56
CA LEU A 41 3.37 3.33 -16.13
C LEU A 41 4.53 3.99 -15.38
N GLN A 42 4.23 4.63 -14.26
CA GLN A 42 5.20 5.08 -13.27
C GLN A 42 5.13 4.19 -12.04
N ILE A 43 6.29 3.68 -11.63
CA ILE A 43 6.49 3.05 -10.32
C ILE A 43 7.27 4.01 -9.44
N LEU A 44 6.74 4.27 -8.26
CA LEU A 44 7.35 5.16 -7.28
C LEU A 44 7.11 4.63 -5.87
N HIS A 45 8.18 4.37 -5.13
CA HIS A 45 8.08 3.99 -3.72
C HIS A 45 9.13 4.75 -2.88
N SER A 46 9.01 4.67 -1.56
CA SER A 46 10.07 5.12 -0.65
C SER A 46 11.39 4.41 -0.95
N GLY A 47 12.52 5.08 -0.75
CA GLY A 47 13.84 4.46 -0.89
C GLY A 47 14.05 3.24 0.02
N LYS A 48 13.30 3.13 1.12
CA LYS A 48 13.28 1.94 1.99
C LYS A 48 12.76 0.68 1.28
N GLN A 49 12.06 0.83 0.17
CA GLN A 49 11.48 -0.26 -0.63
C GLN A 49 12.24 -0.46 -1.95
N GLU A 50 13.54 -0.12 -1.99
CA GLU A 50 14.37 -0.26 -3.20
C GLU A 50 14.33 -1.67 -3.79
N GLU A 51 14.44 -2.72 -2.98
CA GLU A 51 14.39 -4.11 -3.45
C GLU A 51 13.06 -4.42 -4.15
N TYR A 52 11.95 -3.87 -3.65
CA TYR A 52 10.63 -4.06 -4.24
C TYR A 52 10.50 -3.33 -5.59
N VAL A 53 11.03 -2.10 -5.69
CA VAL A 53 11.08 -1.38 -6.97
C VAL A 53 11.94 -2.12 -7.98
N ARG A 54 13.10 -2.64 -7.58
CA ARG A 54 13.97 -3.45 -8.44
C ARG A 54 13.30 -4.75 -8.87
N TRP A 55 12.53 -5.39 -8.00
CA TRP A 55 11.73 -6.57 -8.36
C TRP A 55 10.67 -6.25 -9.42
N LYS A 56 9.89 -5.15 -9.25
CA LYS A 56 8.94 -4.70 -10.28
C LYS A 56 9.66 -4.37 -11.60
N TYR A 57 10.84 -3.75 -11.54
CA TYR A 57 11.65 -3.43 -12.71
C TYR A 57 12.08 -4.67 -13.48
N ARG A 58 12.54 -5.75 -12.82
CA ARG A 58 12.95 -6.98 -13.50
C ARG A 58 11.81 -7.59 -14.32
N ILE A 59 10.60 -7.61 -13.79
CA ILE A 59 9.41 -8.12 -14.49
C ILE A 59 9.04 -7.23 -15.70
N LEU A 60 9.22 -5.92 -15.56
CA LEU A 60 8.90 -4.94 -16.60
C LEU A 60 10.10 -4.52 -17.45
N GLN A 61 11.25 -5.20 -17.35
CA GLN A 61 12.52 -4.71 -17.91
C GLN A 61 12.44 -4.48 -19.43
N SER A 62 11.72 -5.36 -20.14
CA SER A 62 11.50 -5.25 -21.58
C SER A 62 10.71 -4.00 -22.00
N LEU A 63 10.09 -3.30 -21.04
CA LEU A 63 9.27 -2.11 -21.23
C LEU A 63 9.96 -0.86 -20.69
N VAL A 64 11.21 -0.92 -20.25
CA VAL A 64 11.88 0.18 -19.54
C VAL A 64 13.22 0.51 -20.20
N ARG A 65 13.45 1.80 -20.50
CA ARG A 65 14.72 2.25 -21.09
C ARG A 65 15.79 2.63 -20.07
N THR A 66 15.37 3.04 -18.88
CA THR A 66 16.29 3.55 -17.85
C THR A 66 16.03 2.83 -16.54
N GLU A 67 17.12 2.35 -15.91
CA GLU A 67 17.05 1.68 -14.62
C GLU A 67 16.42 2.55 -13.52
N PRO A 68 15.89 1.92 -12.44
CA PRO A 68 15.36 2.64 -11.30
C PRO A 68 16.38 3.58 -10.67
N LYS A 69 15.96 4.82 -10.40
CA LYS A 69 16.79 5.86 -9.80
C LYS A 69 16.36 6.18 -8.38
N LEU A 70 17.31 6.19 -7.45
CA LEU A 70 17.14 6.70 -6.09
C LEU A 70 17.37 8.21 -6.11
N THR A 71 16.46 8.97 -5.51
CA THR A 71 16.53 10.43 -5.42
C THR A 71 16.16 10.90 -4.01
N SER A 72 16.85 11.93 -3.52
CA SER A 72 16.49 12.62 -2.27
C SER A 72 15.58 13.81 -2.55
N ILE A 73 14.61 14.06 -1.66
CA ILE A 73 13.69 15.19 -1.73
C ILE A 73 13.57 15.79 -0.34
N PHE A 74 13.72 17.11 -0.27
CA PHE A 74 13.38 17.87 0.92
C PHE A 74 11.88 18.13 0.97
N ASP A 75 11.21 17.76 2.07
CA ASP A 75 9.80 18.08 2.31
C ASP A 75 9.72 19.24 3.32
N GLU A 76 9.42 20.42 2.79
CA GLU A 76 9.34 21.67 3.55
C GLU A 76 8.32 21.60 4.69
N ARG A 77 7.23 20.83 4.52
CA ARG A 77 6.15 20.71 5.52
C ARG A 77 6.62 20.07 6.83
N TYR A 78 7.65 19.23 6.74
CA TYR A 78 8.20 18.49 7.88
C TYR A 78 9.67 18.80 8.16
N GLY A 79 10.28 19.72 7.40
CA GLY A 79 11.68 20.11 7.54
C GLY A 79 12.68 18.95 7.41
N ARG A 80 12.36 17.91 6.64
CA ARG A 80 13.21 16.71 6.52
C ARG A 80 13.27 16.17 5.10
N SER A 81 14.41 15.54 4.79
CA SER A 81 14.61 14.87 3.52
C SER A 81 14.15 13.42 3.55
N TYR A 82 13.58 12.95 2.44
CA TYR A 82 13.25 11.54 2.22
C TYR A 82 13.84 11.05 0.90
N THR A 83 14.17 9.78 0.87
CA THR A 83 14.55 9.11 -0.39
C THR A 83 13.33 8.46 -1.04
N ARG A 84 13.29 8.52 -2.36
CA ARG A 84 12.32 7.80 -3.19
C ARG A 84 13.04 7.10 -4.32
N MET A 85 12.52 5.95 -4.74
CA MET A 85 13.02 5.24 -5.91
C MET A 85 11.95 5.20 -7.00
N ARG A 86 12.35 5.49 -8.24
CA ARG A 86 11.43 5.60 -9.38
C ARG A 86 11.98 4.92 -10.62
N PHE A 87 11.10 4.28 -11.39
CA PHE A 87 11.30 4.10 -12.83
C PHE A 87 10.00 4.33 -13.60
N ARG A 88 10.12 4.46 -14.92
CA ARG A 88 8.97 4.60 -15.81
C ARG A 88 9.13 3.69 -17.01
N THR A 89 8.03 3.13 -17.46
CA THR A 89 8.01 2.34 -18.69
C THR A 89 8.04 3.26 -19.92
N LEU A 90 8.31 2.66 -21.07
CA LEU A 90 7.91 3.15 -22.38
C LEU A 90 6.37 3.22 -22.45
N CYS A 91 5.87 3.93 -23.45
CA CYS A 91 4.44 3.97 -23.74
C CYS A 91 3.99 2.63 -24.33
N HIS A 92 2.75 2.21 -24.03
CA HIS A 92 2.21 0.95 -24.55
C HIS A 92 0.71 1.04 -24.83
N ASN A 93 0.24 0.40 -25.91
CA ASN A 93 -1.17 0.43 -26.30
C ASN A 93 -2.09 -0.22 -25.24
N GLU A 94 -1.67 -1.32 -24.63
CA GLU A 94 -2.42 -1.92 -23.52
C GLU A 94 -2.49 -1.01 -22.28
N PHE A 95 -1.51 -0.11 -22.07
CA PHE A 95 -1.62 0.88 -20.98
C PHE A 95 -2.69 1.92 -21.29
N VAL A 96 -2.86 2.31 -22.56
CA VAL A 96 -3.95 3.19 -22.98
C VAL A 96 -5.31 2.55 -22.70
N GLN A 97 -5.45 1.25 -22.98
CA GLN A 97 -6.68 0.51 -22.70
C GLN A 97 -6.95 0.40 -21.19
N LEU A 98 -5.96 -0.06 -20.41
CA LEU A 98 -6.08 -0.14 -18.95
C LEU A 98 -6.36 1.22 -18.32
N ARG A 99 -5.79 2.30 -18.87
CA ARG A 99 -6.05 3.67 -18.41
C ARG A 99 -7.50 4.11 -18.65
N LYS A 100 -8.17 3.62 -19.69
CA LYS A 100 -9.60 3.89 -19.91
C LYS A 100 -10.49 3.15 -18.89
N ILE A 101 -10.04 1.98 -18.45
CA ILE A 101 -10.75 1.11 -17.51
C ILE A 101 -10.59 1.60 -16.06
N PHE A 102 -9.35 1.90 -15.65
CA PHE A 102 -9.01 2.19 -14.25
C PHE A 102 -9.03 3.68 -13.89
N TYR A 103 -9.42 4.60 -14.79
CA TYR A 103 -9.44 6.03 -14.49
C TYR A 103 -10.64 6.76 -15.07
N ARG A 104 -11.15 7.73 -14.30
CA ARG A 104 -12.06 8.79 -14.76
C ARG A 104 -11.39 10.13 -14.56
N GLY A 105 -11.05 10.82 -15.66
CA GLY A 105 -10.20 12.01 -15.61
C GLY A 105 -8.83 11.68 -15.02
N SER A 106 -8.42 12.36 -13.95
CA SER A 106 -7.19 12.11 -13.19
C SER A 106 -7.37 11.11 -12.04
N ARG A 107 -8.62 10.76 -11.68
CA ARG A 107 -8.94 9.91 -10.53
C ARG A 107 -8.92 8.43 -10.92
N LYS A 108 -8.26 7.59 -10.12
CA LYS A 108 -8.36 6.13 -10.22
C LYS A 108 -9.75 5.64 -9.83
N ILE A 109 -10.25 4.63 -10.52
CA ILE A 109 -11.52 3.96 -10.24
C ILE A 109 -11.32 2.46 -10.16
N VAL A 110 -12.26 1.77 -9.50
CA VAL A 110 -12.39 0.31 -9.64
C VAL A 110 -13.42 0.06 -10.75
N PRO A 111 -13.05 -0.64 -11.84
CA PRO A 111 -13.99 -0.97 -12.91
C PRO A 111 -15.05 -1.96 -12.43
N LYS A 112 -16.21 -2.00 -13.11
CA LYS A 112 -17.29 -2.94 -12.75
C LYS A 112 -16.88 -4.39 -12.99
N GLU A 113 -16.10 -4.59 -14.04
CA GLU A 113 -15.50 -5.85 -14.50
C GLU A 113 -14.21 -6.23 -13.74
N ILE A 114 -13.99 -5.70 -12.53
CA ILE A 114 -12.77 -5.98 -11.75
C ILE A 114 -12.59 -7.48 -11.44
N ASP A 115 -13.69 -8.22 -11.35
CA ASP A 115 -13.71 -9.68 -11.21
C ASP A 115 -13.09 -10.42 -12.41
N THR A 116 -13.18 -9.86 -13.61
CA THR A 116 -12.51 -10.42 -14.81
C THR A 116 -11.05 -10.00 -14.93
N LEU A 117 -10.64 -8.94 -14.23
CA LEU A 117 -9.29 -8.35 -14.33
C LEU A 117 -8.37 -8.81 -13.20
N LEU A 118 -8.89 -8.88 -11.97
CA LEU A 118 -8.16 -9.30 -10.77
C LEU A 118 -8.39 -10.79 -10.51
N ILE A 119 -7.71 -11.64 -11.28
CA ILE A 119 -7.84 -13.11 -11.20
C ILE A 119 -6.56 -13.81 -10.72
N ASP A 120 -5.41 -13.17 -10.93
CA ASP A 120 -4.10 -13.78 -10.67
C ASP A 120 -3.66 -13.51 -9.21
N PRO A 121 -3.25 -14.52 -8.43
CA PRO A 121 -2.70 -14.35 -7.09
C PRO A 121 -1.50 -13.39 -7.02
N LEU A 122 -0.70 -13.26 -8.09
CA LEU A 122 0.37 -12.27 -8.18
C LEU A 122 -0.18 -10.84 -8.15
N SER A 123 -1.29 -10.57 -8.86
CA SER A 123 -1.94 -9.26 -8.81
C SER A 123 -2.40 -8.92 -7.39
N LEU A 124 -2.99 -9.91 -6.70
CA LEU A 124 -3.43 -9.75 -5.32
C LEU A 124 -2.25 -9.51 -4.37
N ALA A 125 -1.14 -10.22 -4.55
CA ALA A 125 0.08 -10.06 -3.78
C ALA A 125 0.71 -8.68 -3.99
N VAL A 126 0.79 -8.20 -5.23
CA VAL A 126 1.31 -6.85 -5.55
C VAL A 126 0.43 -5.78 -4.92
N TRP A 127 -0.89 -5.90 -5.03
CA TRP A 127 -1.80 -4.95 -4.39
C TRP A 127 -1.61 -4.92 -2.86
N TYR A 128 -1.48 -6.08 -2.21
CA TYR A 128 -1.19 -6.14 -0.77
C TYR A 128 0.21 -5.59 -0.42
N MET A 129 1.22 -5.85 -1.25
CA MET A 129 2.55 -5.29 -1.02
C MET A 129 2.58 -3.76 -1.16
N ASP A 130 1.72 -3.18 -2.00
CA ASP A 130 1.55 -1.73 -2.12
C ASP A 130 0.76 -1.18 -0.92
N ASP A 131 -0.50 -1.60 -0.75
CA ASP A 131 -1.46 -0.95 0.16
C ASP A 131 -1.98 -1.85 1.32
N GLY A 132 -1.40 -3.03 1.48
CA GLY A 132 -1.71 -3.95 2.57
C GLY A 132 -1.04 -3.57 3.89
N LYS A 133 -1.76 -3.80 5.00
CA LYS A 133 -1.27 -3.58 6.37
C LYS A 133 -1.75 -4.67 7.32
N TRP A 134 -0.84 -5.34 8.01
CA TRP A 134 -1.18 -6.23 9.12
C TRP A 134 -1.66 -5.44 10.35
N ARG A 135 -2.67 -5.98 11.04
CA ARG A 135 -3.24 -5.45 12.28
C ARG A 135 -2.89 -6.37 13.46
N PRO A 136 -1.84 -6.08 14.24
CA PRO A 136 -1.41 -6.94 15.35
C PRO A 136 -2.46 -7.10 16.44
N ASP A 137 -3.24 -6.05 16.70
CA ASP A 137 -4.25 -5.97 17.76
C ASP A 137 -5.41 -6.96 17.58
N CYS A 138 -5.80 -7.24 16.33
CA CYS A 138 -6.88 -8.17 16.00
C CYS A 138 -6.43 -9.37 15.15
N ARG A 139 -5.14 -9.40 14.77
CA ARG A 139 -4.52 -10.36 13.84
C ARG A 139 -5.12 -10.37 12.43
N GLY A 140 -6.02 -9.44 12.11
CA GLY A 140 -6.53 -9.25 10.76
C GLY A 140 -5.56 -8.48 9.87
N ILE A 141 -6.03 -8.13 8.67
CA ILE A 141 -5.30 -7.26 7.74
C ILE A 141 -6.24 -6.19 7.17
N TYR A 142 -5.64 -5.08 6.76
CA TYR A 142 -6.27 -4.06 5.94
C TYR A 142 -5.69 -4.06 4.54
N LEU A 143 -6.55 -3.71 3.59
CA LEU A 143 -6.15 -3.09 2.32
C LEU A 143 -6.59 -1.63 2.40
N ASP A 144 -5.64 -0.73 2.24
CA ASP A 144 -5.92 0.70 2.18
C ASP A 144 -6.60 1.03 0.85
N THR A 145 -7.87 1.40 0.92
CA THR A 145 -8.73 1.66 -0.24
C THR A 145 -9.43 3.00 -0.15
N ILE A 146 -8.94 3.92 0.68
CA ILE A 146 -9.64 5.19 0.97
C ILE A 146 -9.81 6.08 -0.27
N CYS A 147 -8.98 5.89 -1.30
CA CYS A 147 -9.08 6.62 -2.57
C CYS A 147 -10.29 6.17 -3.42
N PHE A 148 -10.84 4.99 -3.13
CA PHE A 148 -12.00 4.42 -3.78
C PHE A 148 -13.29 4.73 -3.01
N SER A 149 -14.37 4.94 -3.74
CA SER A 149 -15.72 5.10 -3.19
C SER A 149 -16.21 3.80 -2.56
N ILE A 150 -17.19 3.88 -1.67
CA ILE A 150 -17.81 2.72 -1.02
C ILE A 150 -18.32 1.70 -2.05
N GLY A 151 -18.89 2.15 -3.18
CA GLY A 151 -19.34 1.26 -4.25
C GLY A 151 -18.19 0.49 -4.90
N GLU A 152 -17.09 1.18 -5.19
CA GLU A 152 -15.85 0.59 -5.73
C GLU A 152 -15.20 -0.39 -4.73
N GLN A 153 -15.18 -0.05 -3.44
CA GLN A 153 -14.68 -0.94 -2.39
C GLN A 153 -15.54 -2.20 -2.23
N LYS A 154 -16.87 -2.09 -2.40
CA LYS A 154 -17.76 -3.27 -2.42
C LYS A 154 -17.50 -4.19 -3.60
N LEU A 155 -17.19 -3.66 -4.78
CA LEU A 155 -16.77 -4.47 -5.94
C LEU A 155 -15.50 -5.27 -5.62
N LEU A 156 -14.51 -4.62 -4.98
CA LEU A 156 -13.29 -5.29 -4.55
C LEU A 156 -13.57 -6.39 -3.50
N ILE A 157 -14.45 -6.14 -2.52
CA ILE A 157 -14.87 -7.16 -1.55
C ILE A 157 -15.46 -8.38 -2.25
N SER A 158 -16.42 -8.17 -3.16
CA SER A 158 -17.03 -9.27 -3.93
C SER A 158 -16.00 -10.02 -4.75
N CYS A 159 -15.06 -9.32 -5.39
CA CYS A 159 -13.98 -9.94 -6.15
C CYS A 159 -13.06 -10.80 -5.27
N LEU A 160 -12.66 -10.31 -4.08
CA LEU A 160 -11.87 -11.08 -3.10
C LEU A 160 -12.58 -12.37 -2.66
N GLN A 161 -13.90 -12.30 -2.51
CA GLN A 161 -14.73 -13.43 -2.11
C GLN A 161 -14.86 -14.46 -3.23
N ASN A 162 -15.22 -14.00 -4.43
CA ASN A 162 -15.56 -14.87 -5.55
C ASN A 162 -14.33 -15.49 -6.22
N ASN A 163 -13.28 -14.69 -6.47
CA ASN A 163 -12.12 -15.13 -7.25
C ASN A 163 -11.08 -15.86 -6.40
N PHE A 164 -10.98 -15.50 -5.12
CA PHE A 164 -9.89 -15.94 -4.25
C PHE A 164 -10.37 -16.72 -3.01
N GLY A 165 -11.68 -16.81 -2.78
CA GLY A 165 -12.21 -17.59 -1.64
C GLY A 165 -11.74 -17.08 -0.27
N VAL A 166 -11.44 -15.78 -0.15
CA VAL A 166 -10.87 -15.19 1.09
C VAL A 166 -11.83 -15.35 2.28
N GLY A 167 -13.15 -15.29 2.03
CA GLY A 167 -14.20 -15.40 3.04
C GLY A 167 -14.72 -14.04 3.50
N GLU A 168 -14.92 -13.85 4.80
CA GLU A 168 -15.45 -12.57 5.32
C GLU A 168 -14.47 -11.42 5.01
N CYS A 169 -14.99 -10.37 4.38
CA CYS A 169 -14.33 -9.08 4.18
C CYS A 169 -15.37 -8.00 4.46
N LYS A 170 -14.99 -6.89 5.11
CA LYS A 170 -15.93 -5.81 5.43
C LYS A 170 -15.28 -4.44 5.37
N LEU A 171 -16.09 -3.41 5.17
CA LEU A 171 -15.62 -2.03 5.28
C LEU A 171 -15.45 -1.67 6.76
N HIS A 172 -14.32 -1.04 7.07
CA HIS A 172 -14.02 -0.58 8.41
C HIS A 172 -13.53 0.87 8.37
N TRP A 173 -14.18 1.75 9.15
CA TRP A 173 -13.77 3.14 9.30
C TRP A 173 -12.65 3.28 10.35
N ASN A 174 -11.54 3.91 9.99
CA ASN A 174 -10.40 4.10 10.91
C ASN A 174 -10.25 5.55 11.43
N GLY A 175 -11.17 6.45 11.10
CA GLY A 175 -11.07 7.89 11.38
C GLY A 175 -10.80 8.73 10.12
N GLU A 176 -10.09 8.16 9.14
CA GLU A 176 -9.67 8.87 7.92
C GLU A 176 -10.42 8.40 6.67
N GLY A 177 -10.97 7.19 6.71
CA GLY A 177 -11.69 6.61 5.59
C GLY A 177 -12.13 5.18 5.85
N TYR A 178 -12.85 4.61 4.88
CA TYR A 178 -13.16 3.18 4.85
C TYR A 178 -12.02 2.39 4.21
N HIS A 179 -11.59 1.34 4.92
CA HIS A 179 -10.63 0.34 4.49
C HIS A 179 -11.34 -0.99 4.27
N ILE A 180 -10.82 -1.84 3.41
CA ILE A 180 -11.25 -3.24 3.39
C ILE A 180 -10.54 -3.97 4.53
N TYR A 181 -11.32 -4.43 5.48
CA TYR A 181 -10.89 -5.26 6.59
C TYR A 181 -11.14 -6.73 6.34
N ILE A 182 -10.09 -7.52 6.53
CA ILE A 182 -10.13 -8.97 6.43
C ILE A 182 -9.78 -9.52 7.84
N PRO A 183 -10.76 -10.09 8.57
CA PRO A 183 -10.56 -10.61 9.92
C PRO A 183 -9.63 -11.83 9.93
N TYR A 184 -9.10 -12.16 11.11
CA TYR A 184 -8.05 -13.17 11.27
C TYR A 184 -8.27 -14.51 10.54
N PRO A 185 -9.44 -15.18 10.61
CA PRO A 185 -9.62 -16.44 9.88
C PRO A 185 -9.48 -16.28 8.36
N ALA A 186 -10.02 -15.19 7.81
CA ALA A 186 -9.93 -14.87 6.39
C ALA A 186 -8.53 -14.37 5.99
N SER A 187 -7.84 -13.66 6.89
CA SER A 187 -6.48 -13.16 6.62
C SER A 187 -5.46 -14.28 6.49
N MET A 188 -5.66 -15.42 7.17
CA MET A 188 -4.82 -16.60 6.99
C MET A 188 -4.99 -17.26 5.62
N ARG A 189 -6.24 -17.31 5.10
CA ARG A 189 -6.50 -17.77 3.73
C ARG A 189 -5.88 -16.82 2.71
N PHE A 190 -6.12 -15.52 2.88
CA PHE A 190 -5.52 -14.47 2.06
C PHE A 190 -3.99 -14.61 2.02
N ARG A 191 -3.35 -14.75 3.19
CA ARG A 191 -1.90 -14.95 3.30
C ARG A 191 -1.45 -16.18 2.52
N ALA A 192 -2.14 -17.31 2.63
CA ALA A 192 -1.77 -18.53 1.92
C ALA A 192 -1.75 -18.35 0.40
N ILE A 193 -2.70 -17.57 -0.14
CA ILE A 193 -2.83 -17.27 -1.57
C ILE A 193 -1.66 -16.40 -2.06
N ILE A 194 -1.32 -15.34 -1.32
CA ILE A 194 -0.33 -14.36 -1.78
C ILE A 194 1.12 -14.72 -1.42
N LEU A 195 1.34 -15.53 -0.38
CA LEU A 195 2.68 -15.83 0.16
C LEU A 195 3.68 -16.29 -0.91
N PRO A 196 3.33 -17.17 -1.88
CA PRO A 196 4.26 -17.59 -2.93
C PRO A 196 4.79 -16.44 -3.81
N HIS A 197 4.09 -15.31 -3.83
CA HIS A 197 4.38 -14.15 -4.67
C HIS A 197 4.94 -12.95 -3.88
N VAL A 198 4.98 -13.03 -2.54
CA VAL A 198 5.56 -11.98 -1.69
C VAL A 198 7.07 -12.11 -1.64
N ILE A 199 7.78 -11.04 -1.98
CA ILE A 199 9.25 -11.03 -1.94
C ILE A 199 9.79 -10.89 -0.51
N PRO A 200 11.02 -11.36 -0.22
CA PRO A 200 11.59 -11.31 1.13
C PRO A 200 11.53 -9.94 1.79
N SER A 201 11.86 -8.88 1.04
CA SER A 201 11.85 -7.49 1.53
C SER A 201 10.48 -6.97 1.95
N MET A 202 9.40 -7.67 1.59
CA MET A 202 8.00 -7.27 1.86
C MET A 202 7.29 -8.22 2.84
N ILE A 203 7.97 -9.26 3.33
CA ILE A 203 7.39 -10.23 4.29
C ILE A 203 6.91 -9.55 5.58
N TYR A 204 7.55 -8.46 6.00
CA TYR A 204 7.18 -7.72 7.21
C TYR A 204 5.74 -7.18 7.19
N LYS A 205 5.12 -7.05 6.00
CA LYS A 205 3.71 -6.65 5.86
C LYS A 205 2.72 -7.78 6.18
N LEU A 206 3.16 -9.04 6.14
CA LEU A 206 2.27 -10.19 6.34
C LEU A 206 1.97 -10.45 7.81
N PRO A 207 0.78 -10.98 8.15
CA PRO A 207 0.54 -11.49 9.48
C PRO A 207 1.51 -12.64 9.80
N PRO A 208 2.14 -12.64 11.00
CA PRO A 208 3.02 -13.72 11.41
C PRO A 208 2.21 -14.99 11.67
N ILE A 209 2.81 -16.15 11.40
CA ILE A 209 2.27 -17.43 11.85
C ILE A 209 2.55 -17.51 13.34
N THR A 210 1.59 -17.08 14.16
CA THR A 210 1.68 -17.24 15.62
C THR A 210 0.94 -18.52 16.02
N PRO A 211 1.58 -19.45 16.75
CA PRO A 211 0.87 -20.54 17.39
C PRO A 211 -0.19 -19.97 18.33
N GLU A 212 -1.41 -20.48 18.23
CA GLU A 212 -2.62 -20.03 18.97
C GLU A 212 -2.42 -19.84 20.47
N ARG A 213 -1.41 -20.50 21.06
CA ARG A 213 -1.15 -20.51 22.51
C ARG A 213 -0.41 -19.30 23.06
N LEU A 214 0.26 -18.48 22.22
CA LEU A 214 1.05 -17.33 22.72
C LEU A 214 0.24 -16.01 22.79
N SER A 215 -0.96 -15.96 22.23
CA SER A 215 -1.61 -14.69 21.87
C SER A 215 -2.36 -13.98 22.99
N ARG A 216 -2.54 -14.58 24.18
CA ARG A 216 -3.28 -13.93 25.29
C ARG A 216 -2.39 -13.31 26.38
N ARG A 217 -1.13 -13.72 26.51
CA ARG A 217 -0.24 -13.26 27.60
C ARG A 217 0.68 -12.09 27.23
N LYS A 218 1.27 -12.06 26.02
CA LYS A 218 2.27 -11.02 25.67
C LYS A 218 1.66 -9.64 25.38
N PHE A 219 0.59 -9.56 24.60
CA PHE A 219 -0.01 -8.25 24.23
C PHE A 219 -0.59 -7.45 25.40
N ARG A 220 -0.90 -8.10 26.52
CA ARG A 220 -1.39 -7.43 27.74
C ARG A 220 -0.25 -6.84 28.57
N GLN A 221 0.93 -7.47 28.53
CA GLN A 221 2.13 -7.04 29.25
C GLN A 221 2.73 -5.78 28.59
N ASP A 222 2.88 -5.80 27.26
CA ASP A 222 3.49 -4.68 26.50
C ASP A 222 2.64 -3.40 26.57
N ARG A 223 1.31 -3.52 26.73
CA ARG A 223 0.41 -2.37 26.86
C ARG A 223 0.55 -1.67 28.22
N VAL A 224 0.80 -2.43 29.29
CA VAL A 224 0.98 -1.90 30.64
C VAL A 224 2.33 -1.19 30.76
N GLU A 225 3.39 -1.74 30.18
CA GLU A 225 4.72 -1.12 30.19
C GLU A 225 4.78 0.16 29.34
N SER A 226 4.01 0.26 28.25
CA SER A 226 3.99 1.49 27.43
C SER A 226 3.23 2.67 28.07
N GLN A 227 2.36 2.42 29.06
CA GLN A 227 1.61 3.48 29.77
C GLN A 227 2.38 4.05 30.97
N SER A 228 3.35 3.33 31.53
CA SER A 228 4.17 3.80 32.67
C SER A 228 5.24 4.84 32.31
N TYR A 229 5.50 5.10 31.03
CA TYR A 229 6.52 6.06 30.59
C TYR A 229 5.99 7.46 30.21
N ASN A 230 4.68 7.73 30.35
CA ASN A 230 4.06 9.00 29.96
C ASN A 230 3.28 9.68 31.10
N THR A 231 3.88 9.76 32.29
CA THR A 231 3.37 10.66 33.35
C THR A 231 4.08 12.02 33.23
N PRO A 232 3.38 13.13 32.97
CA PRO A 232 4.00 14.45 32.95
C PRO A 232 4.36 14.87 34.37
N VAL A 233 5.61 15.26 34.58
CA VAL A 233 6.10 15.87 35.82
C VAL A 233 5.37 17.20 36.02
N SER A 234 4.47 17.25 37.00
CA SER A 234 3.74 18.46 37.39
C SER A 234 4.67 19.51 38.00
N ARG A 235 4.62 20.74 37.47
CA ARG A 235 5.27 21.93 38.05
C ARG A 235 4.75 22.16 39.48
N GLN A 236 5.67 22.22 40.43
CA GLN A 236 5.41 22.71 41.78
C GLN A 236 5.12 24.23 41.73
N GLN A 237 3.97 24.64 42.26
CA GLN A 237 3.74 26.00 42.74
C GLN A 237 4.21 26.07 44.20
N SER A 238 5.17 26.95 44.50
CA SER A 238 5.54 27.31 45.85
C SER A 238 4.65 28.44 46.34
N VAL A 239 3.84 28.16 47.38
CA VAL A 239 3.19 29.16 48.24
C VAL A 239 3.73 28.93 49.66
N SER A 240 4.27 29.97 50.29
CA SER A 240 4.51 30.06 51.73
C SER A 240 4.31 31.53 52.13
N ILE A 241 3.13 31.89 52.64
CA ILE A 241 2.72 32.01 54.06
C ILE A 241 3.28 33.27 54.74
N LYS A 242 2.31 34.02 55.29
CA LYS A 242 2.35 35.26 56.07
C LYS A 242 3.17 35.13 57.35
N GLU A 243 3.72 36.26 57.82
CA GLU A 243 3.76 36.60 59.25
C GLU A 243 3.45 38.08 59.48
N VAL A 244 2.78 38.32 60.62
CA VAL A 244 2.23 39.58 61.15
C VAL A 244 3.15 40.04 62.28
N GLY A 245 3.43 41.34 62.41
CA GLY A 245 3.99 41.86 63.67
C GLY A 245 4.56 43.29 63.70
N MET A 246 3.71 44.25 64.10
CA MET A 246 3.92 45.27 65.15
C MET A 246 4.91 46.45 65.02
N LYS A 247 4.42 47.62 65.51
CA LYS A 247 5.07 48.90 65.92
C LYS A 247 5.39 49.88 64.77
N ILE A 248 5.03 51.17 64.78
CA ILE A 248 4.50 52.15 65.76
C ILE A 248 3.50 53.02 65.00
#